data_AF-A0A822EEF1-F1
#
_entry.id   AF-A0A822EEF1-F1
#
_cell.length_a   1.000
_cell.length_b   1.000
_cell.length_c   1.000
_cell.angle_alpha   90.00
_cell.angle_beta   90.00
_cell.angle_gamma   90.00
#
_symmetry.space_group_name_H-M   'P 1'
#
loop_
_entity.id
_entity.type
_entity.pdbx_description
1 polymer ?
#
loop_
_entity_poly.entity_id
_entity_poly.type
_entity_poly.pdbx_seq_one_letter_code
_entity_poly.pdbx_strand_id
1 'polypeptide(L)'
;KFDQQLTAMILIRVVFLVIMISPYVLERIYAVAFKTNNSILYDAILIFIDDVAYSFFHINYAGSFYLFLISSKRFRRQVKHAFIQKFWEIYCTRGIHQNQVVPITQSCLSEDDF
;
A
#
# COMPACT_ATOMS: atom_id res chain seq x y z
N LYS A 1 24.48 -9.20 -7.37
CA LYS A 1 23.60 -9.55 -6.21
C LYS A 1 22.50 -8.52 -5.98
N PHE A 2 22.79 -7.22 -6.13
CA PHE A 2 21.79 -6.15 -5.92
C PHE A 2 20.69 -6.15 -6.99
N ASP A 3 21.07 -6.29 -8.26
CA ASP A 3 20.12 -6.35 -9.39
C ASP A 3 19.18 -7.54 -9.30
N GLN A 4 19.69 -8.67 -8.79
CA GLN A 4 18.90 -9.90 -8.65
C GLN A 4 17.75 -9.75 -7.64
N GLN A 5 17.94 -8.96 -6.58
CA GLN A 5 16.88 -8.65 -5.61
C GLN A 5 15.84 -7.68 -6.18
N LEU A 6 16.29 -6.68 -6.95
CA LEU A 6 15.41 -5.74 -7.63
C LEU A 6 14.53 -6.46 -8.67
N THR A 7 15.15 -7.32 -9.50
CA THR A 7 14.44 -8.11 -10.50
C THR A 7 13.43 -9.06 -9.85
N ALA A 8 13.78 -9.73 -8.75
CA ALA A 8 12.84 -10.59 -8.03
C ALA A 8 11.64 -9.80 -7.47
N MET A 9 11.87 -8.60 -6.95
CA MET A 9 10.82 -7.72 -6.42
C MET A 9 9.87 -7.22 -7.52
N ILE A 10 10.41 -6.86 -8.69
CA ILE A 10 9.62 -6.49 -9.87
C ILE A 10 8.80 -7.69 -10.35
N LEU A 11 9.41 -8.88 -10.42
CA LEU A 11 8.74 -10.09 -10.89
C LEU A 11 7.57 -10.48 -9.98
N ILE A 12 7.76 -10.45 -8.66
CA ILE A 12 6.66 -10.67 -7.69
C ILE A 12 5.55 -9.64 -7.89
N ARG A 13 5.90 -8.38 -8.13
CA ARG A 13 4.92 -7.32 -8.36
C ARG A 13 4.11 -7.54 -9.64
N VAL A 14 4.76 -7.98 -10.72
CA VAL A 14 4.10 -8.32 -11.98
C VAL A 14 3.16 -9.51 -11.79
N VAL A 15 3.60 -10.58 -11.14
CA VAL A 15 2.77 -11.76 -10.87
C VAL A 15 1.53 -11.37 -10.05
N PHE A 16 1.72 -10.58 -8.98
CA PHE A 16 0.62 -10.11 -8.16
C PHE A 16 -0.36 -9.23 -8.93
N LEU A 17 0.14 -8.33 -9.79
CA LEU A 17 -0.69 -7.49 -10.64
C LEU A 17 -1.55 -8.32 -11.61
N VAL A 18 -0.98 -9.34 -12.24
CA VAL A 18 -1.71 -10.24 -13.14
C VAL A 18 -2.83 -10.97 -12.38
N ILE A 19 -2.52 -11.52 -11.20
CA ILE A 19 -3.51 -12.22 -10.36
C ILE A 19 -4.64 -11.27 -9.98
N MET A 20 -4.32 -10.06 -9.53
CA MET A 20 -5.31 -9.08 -9.07
C MET A 20 -6.18 -8.47 -10.19
N ILE A 21 -5.65 -8.36 -11.41
CA ILE A 21 -6.40 -7.81 -12.56
C ILE A 21 -7.25 -8.87 -13.27
N SER A 22 -6.85 -10.15 -13.18
CA SER A 22 -7.57 -11.24 -13.85
C SER A 22 -9.09 -11.32 -13.59
N PRO A 23 -9.62 -11.10 -12.37
CA PRO A 23 -11.05 -11.18 -12.10
C PRO A 23 -11.82 -10.09 -12.87
N TYR A 24 -11.26 -8.88 -12.94
CA TYR A 24 -11.84 -7.76 -13.68
C TYR A 24 -11.90 -8.05 -15.19
N VAL A 25 -10.84 -8.60 -15.78
CA VAL A 25 -10.84 -8.94 -17.21
C VAL A 25 -11.89 -10.01 -17.53
N LEU A 26 -12.01 -11.02 -16.66
CA LEU A 26 -13.01 -12.09 -16.80
C LEU A 26 -14.44 -11.55 -16.68
N GLU A 27 -14.70 -10.66 -15.73
CA GLU A 27 -15.99 -9.97 -15.57
C GLU A 27 -16.38 -9.24 -16.87
N ARG A 28 -15.47 -8.43 -17.42
CA ARG A 28 -15.76 -7.65 -18.63
C ARG A 28 -16.04 -8.52 -19.85
N ILE A 29 -15.30 -9.62 -20.00
CA ILE A 29 -15.55 -10.60 -21.06
C ILE A 29 -16.93 -11.23 -20.89
N TYR A 30 -17.28 -11.61 -19.66
CA TYR A 30 -18.55 -12.25 -19.35
C TYR A 30 -19.75 -11.31 -19.56
N ALA A 31 -19.63 -10.05 -19.12
CA ALA A 31 -20.65 -9.02 -19.31
C ALA A 31 -20.91 -8.72 -20.80
N VAL A 32 -19.85 -8.71 -21.63
CA VAL A 32 -19.99 -8.49 -23.08
C VAL A 32 -20.58 -9.72 -23.77
N ALA A 33 -20.12 -10.93 -23.41
CA ALA A 33 -20.55 -12.17 -24.07
C ALA A 33 -22.01 -12.54 -23.81
N PHE A 34 -22.56 -12.19 -22.64
CA PHE A 34 -23.90 -12.60 -22.21
C PHE A 34 -24.89 -11.45 -22.05
N LYS A 35 -24.63 -10.31 -22.70
CA LYS A 35 -25.42 -9.06 -22.64
C LYS A 35 -26.92 -9.22 -22.96
N THR A 36 -27.33 -10.31 -23.60
CA THR A 36 -28.73 -10.57 -23.98
C THR A 36 -29.55 -11.34 -22.94
N ASN A 37 -28.96 -11.71 -21.79
CA ASN A 37 -29.61 -12.56 -20.80
C ASN A 37 -30.31 -11.70 -19.72
N ASN A 38 -31.61 -11.40 -19.91
CA ASN A 38 -32.40 -10.51 -19.03
C ASN A 38 -32.88 -11.19 -17.72
N SER A 39 -32.05 -12.03 -17.11
CA SER A 39 -32.40 -12.70 -15.85
C SER A 39 -31.95 -11.87 -14.67
N ILE A 40 -32.85 -11.62 -13.71
CA ILE A 40 -32.54 -10.93 -12.45
C ILE A 40 -31.37 -11.61 -11.71
N LEU A 41 -31.29 -12.94 -11.79
CA LEU A 41 -30.21 -13.71 -11.17
C LEU A 41 -28.86 -13.46 -11.86
N TYR A 42 -28.86 -13.22 -13.18
CA TYR A 42 -27.65 -12.90 -13.94
C TYR A 42 -27.14 -11.50 -13.55
N ASP A 43 -28.02 -10.51 -13.44
CA ASP A 43 -27.65 -9.17 -12.99
C ASP A 43 -27.09 -9.16 -11.57
N ALA A 44 -27.69 -9.93 -10.65
CA ALA A 44 -27.18 -10.06 -9.29
C ALA A 44 -25.78 -10.69 -9.24
N ILE A 45 -25.52 -11.70 -10.07
CA ILE A 45 -24.18 -12.33 -10.17
C ILE A 45 -23.17 -11.34 -10.74
N LEU A 46 -23.52 -10.58 -11.78
CA LEU A 46 -22.63 -9.57 -12.37
C LEU A 46 -22.25 -8.50 -11.35
N ILE A 47 -23.22 -7.95 -10.61
CA ILE A 47 -22.97 -6.93 -9.57
C ILE A 47 -22.01 -7.49 -8.50
N PHE A 48 -22.25 -8.72 -8.04
CA PHE A 48 -21.37 -9.34 -7.06
C PHE A 48 -19.93 -9.54 -7.58
N ILE A 49 -19.78 -9.99 -8.84
CA ILE A 49 -18.46 -10.16 -9.45
C ILE A 49 -17.76 -8.81 -9.62
N ASP A 50 -18.49 -7.76 -9.99
CA ASP A 50 -17.97 -6.40 -10.13
C ASP A 50 -17.46 -5.86 -8.77
N ASP A 51 -18.25 -5.99 -7.70
CA ASP A 51 -17.85 -5.60 -6.34
C ASP A 51 -16.59 -6.34 -5.87
N VAL A 52 -16.50 -7.64 -6.17
CA VAL A 52 -15.31 -8.44 -5.90
C VAL A 52 -14.13 -7.90 -6.71
N ALA A 53 -14.28 -7.68 -8.02
CA ALA A 53 -13.21 -7.17 -8.87
C ALA A 53 -12.70 -5.78 -8.42
N TYR A 54 -13.60 -4.86 -8.03
CA TYR A 54 -13.23 -3.58 -7.44
C TYR A 54 -12.45 -3.74 -6.14
N SER A 55 -12.86 -4.67 -5.27
CA SER A 55 -12.14 -4.99 -4.04
C SER A 55 -10.72 -5.48 -4.33
N PHE A 56 -10.54 -6.35 -5.32
CA PHE A 56 -9.22 -6.79 -5.77
C PHE A 56 -8.37 -5.62 -6.30
N PHE A 57 -8.98 -4.64 -6.98
CA PHE A 57 -8.28 -3.45 -7.46
C PHE A 57 -7.77 -2.57 -6.31
N HIS A 58 -8.59 -2.35 -5.28
CA HIS A 58 -8.19 -1.63 -4.07
C HIS A 58 -7.10 -2.37 -3.29
N ILE A 59 -7.23 -3.70 -3.16
CA ILE A 59 -6.20 -4.55 -2.54
C ILE A 59 -4.91 -4.49 -3.37
N ASN A 60 -4.98 -4.43 -4.70
CA ASN A 60 -3.78 -4.33 -5.52
C ASN A 60 -3.04 -3.01 -5.28
N TYR A 61 -3.79 -1.91 -5.19
CA TYR A 61 -3.26 -0.58 -4.90
C TYR A 61 -2.57 -0.55 -3.54
N ALA A 62 -3.26 -0.95 -2.47
CA ALA A 62 -2.70 -0.99 -1.12
C ALA A 62 -1.60 -2.06 -0.95
N GLY A 63 -1.82 -3.24 -1.54
CA GLY A 63 -0.97 -4.42 -1.47
C GLY A 63 0.43 -4.21 -2.03
N SER A 64 0.60 -3.28 -2.97
CA SER A 64 1.92 -2.84 -3.47
C SER A 64 2.86 -2.46 -2.34
N PHE A 65 2.36 -1.63 -1.43
CA PHE A 65 3.14 -1.10 -0.33
C PHE A 65 3.55 -2.24 0.61
N TYR A 66 2.60 -3.12 0.96
CA TYR A 66 2.85 -4.27 1.83
C TYR A 66 3.81 -5.29 1.21
N LEU A 67 3.70 -5.57 -0.09
CA LEU A 67 4.64 -6.43 -0.80
C LEU A 67 6.06 -5.88 -0.73
N PHE A 68 6.23 -4.59 -0.98
CA PHE A 68 7.55 -3.96 -0.88
C PHE A 68 8.10 -3.95 0.55
N LEU A 69 7.21 -3.81 1.54
CA LEU A 69 7.54 -3.89 2.97
C LEU A 69 7.99 -5.30 3.39
N ILE A 70 7.36 -6.36 2.88
CA ILE A 70 7.72 -7.74 3.23
C ILE A 70 8.98 -8.19 2.48
N SER A 71 9.06 -7.92 1.17
CA SER A 71 10.12 -8.45 0.30
C SER A 71 11.46 -7.76 0.49
N SER A 72 11.51 -6.46 0.81
CA SER A 72 12.78 -5.71 0.87
C SER A 72 13.19 -5.33 2.30
N LYS A 73 14.35 -5.85 2.74
CA LYS A 73 14.98 -5.43 4.01
C LYS A 73 15.42 -3.96 3.97
N ARG A 74 15.88 -3.45 2.81
CA ARG A 74 16.30 -2.05 2.66
C ARG A 74 15.12 -1.09 2.72
N PHE A 75 14.02 -1.41 2.04
CA PHE A 75 12.80 -0.60 2.07
C PHE A 75 12.24 -0.48 3.49
N ARG A 76 12.20 -1.58 4.26
CA ARG A 76 11.82 -1.54 5.69
C ARG A 76 12.67 -0.60 6.52
N ARG A 77 14.00 -0.58 6.31
CA ARG A 77 14.89 0.34 7.04
C ARG A 77 14.59 1.79 6.68
N GLN A 78 14.45 2.12 5.40
CA GLN A 78 14.12 3.47 4.95
C GLN A 78 12.77 3.95 5.47
N VAL A 79 11.74 3.10 5.41
CA VAL A 79 10.41 3.39 5.98
C VAL A 79 10.50 3.59 7.48
N LYS A 80 11.22 2.73 8.21
CA LYS A 80 11.41 2.88 9.66
C LYS A 80 12.09 4.21 10.01
N HIS A 81 13.17 4.58 9.29
CA HIS A 81 13.84 5.87 9.50
C HIS A 81 12.92 7.05 9.24
N ALA A 82 12.21 7.07 8.10
CA ALA A 82 11.27 8.13 7.77
C ALA A 82 10.13 8.23 8.79
N PHE A 83 9.62 7.09 9.28
CA PHE A 83 8.58 7.05 10.28
C PHE A 83 9.06 7.59 11.62
N ILE A 84 10.25 7.16 12.09
CA ILE A 84 10.85 7.68 13.32
C ILE A 84 11.09 9.19 13.20
N GLN A 85 11.66 9.64 12.09
CA GLN A 85 11.93 11.07 11.86
C GLN A 85 10.65 11.91 11.91
N LYS A 86 9.57 11.47 11.23
CA LYS A 86 8.28 12.17 11.27
C LYS A 86 7.62 12.10 12.64
N PHE A 87 7.71 10.97 13.34
CA PHE A 87 7.19 10.84 14.69
C PHE A 87 7.93 11.78 15.66
N TRP A 88 9.25 11.91 15.49
CA TRP A 88 10.09 12.80 16.27
C TRP A 88 9.77 14.27 16.01
N GLU A 89 9.58 14.65 14.74
CA GLU A 89 9.14 15.99 14.35
C GLU A 89 7.79 16.38 15.00
N ILE A 90 6.82 15.46 15.00
CA ILE A 90 5.51 15.67 15.66
C ILE A 90 5.67 15.77 17.17
N TYR A 91 6.51 14.93 17.78
CA TYR A 91 6.74 14.92 19.22
C TYR A 91 7.42 16.22 19.69
N CYS A 92 8.46 16.67 19.00
CA CYS A 92 9.13 17.95 19.26
C CYS A 92 8.17 19.13 19.08
N THR A 93 7.37 19.14 18.00
CA THR A 93 6.38 20.22 17.76
C THR A 93 5.33 20.29 18.87
N ARG A 94 4.88 19.14 19.38
CA ARG A 94 3.93 19.08 20.51
C ARG A 94 4.56 19.44 21.86
N GLY A 95 5.82 19.08 22.09
CA GLY A 95 6.57 19.47 23.29
C GLY A 95 6.83 20.99 23.37
N ILE A 96 7.04 21.65 22.23
CA ILE A 96 7.21 23.11 22.17
C ILE A 96 5.92 23.85 22.55
N HIS A 97 4.75 23.33 22.17
CA HIS A 97 3.46 23.91 22.56
C HIS A 97 3.12 23.73 24.05
N GLN A 98 3.60 22.67 24.71
CA GLN A 98 3.48 22.54 26.17
C GLN A 98 4.49 23.42 26.95
N ASN A 99 5.68 23.64 26.39
CA ASN A 99 6.73 24.44 27.04
C ASN A 99 6.60 25.96 26.86
N GLN A 100 5.55 26.48 26.19
CA GLN A 100 5.28 27.92 26.22
C GLN A 100 4.72 28.41 27.57
N VAL A 101 4.42 27.52 28.53
CA VAL A 101 4.03 27.90 29.90
C VAL A 101 5.23 27.93 30.86
N VAL A 102 6.36 27.28 30.52
CA VAL A 102 7.61 27.33 31.32
C VAL A 102 8.83 27.16 30.40
N PRO A 103 9.80 28.11 30.37
CA PRO A 103 10.98 27.99 29.53
C PRO A 103 12.02 27.11 30.23
N ILE A 104 12.31 25.93 29.66
CA ILE A 104 13.55 25.20 29.97
C ILE A 104 14.30 24.96 28.66
N THR A 105 15.50 25.49 28.63
CA THR A 105 16.53 25.38 27.59
C THR A 105 16.99 23.94 27.36
N GLN A 106 17.17 23.62 26.07
CA GLN A 106 18.10 22.64 25.47
C GLN A 106 17.89 21.13 25.73
N SER A 107 17.51 20.42 24.66
CA SER A 107 18.36 19.40 24.02
C SER A 107 17.65 18.81 22.79
N CYS A 108 17.78 19.46 21.64
CA CYS A 108 17.50 18.86 20.34
C CYS A 108 18.81 18.90 19.53
N LEU A 109 19.80 18.16 20.00
CA LEU A 109 21.11 18.00 19.36
C LEU A 109 21.76 16.72 19.92
N SER A 110 21.64 15.62 19.19
CA SER A 110 22.80 14.95 18.59
C SER A 110 22.32 13.85 17.65
N GLU A 111 22.68 14.01 16.38
CA GLU A 111 22.39 13.13 15.27
C GLU A 111 23.61 12.22 15.03
N ASP A 112 24.21 11.69 16.11
CA ASP A 112 25.54 11.04 16.06
C ASP A 112 25.61 9.61 16.67
N ASP A 113 24.50 8.98 17.06
CA ASP A 113 24.55 7.65 17.74
C ASP A 113 23.66 6.55 17.14
N PHE A 114 23.42 6.50 15.81
CA PHE A 114 22.76 5.33 15.18
C PHE A 114 23.23 4.97 13.77
#